data_AF-A0A542BC13-F1
#
_entry.id   AF-A0A542BC13-F1
#
_cell.length_a   1.000
_cell.length_b   1.000
_cell.length_c   1.000
_cell.angle_alpha   90.00
_cell.angle_beta   90.00
_cell.angle_gamma   90.00
#
_symmetry.space_group_name_H-M   'P 1'
#
loop_
_entity.id
_entity.type
_entity.pdbx_description
1 polymer ?
#
loop_
_entity_poly.entity_id
_entity_poly.type
_entity_poly.pdbx_seq_one_letter_code
_entity_poly.pdbx_strand_id
1 'polypeptide(L)'
;MTRSPAKLLLATLAAVSVSACTATTGDLGRPRPTVWSQLIAPETGFWSATARGEQSSYFRLTDDEEQMRDRAWRFVMPASPNSVFQGEVSNLAHTRILPVAAQSTDVGDYFRGLTSISFASQASRYNRLAEDANADRLLIGPFRANAARVVSMDRVRMRTVEASPDVPVDKQEPAYARVVENEGLVFWVCERLDFRLRSYRHALVNLVVEMPSREAVKAERAIMALEMEARPLCQMPLIGTFGEGGKRPVVYKG
;
A
#
# COMPACT_ATOMS: atom_id res chain seq x y z
N MET A 1 32.13 -38.18 -5.11
CA MET A 1 32.19 -36.75 -4.73
C MET A 1 30.83 -36.33 -4.18
N THR A 2 30.61 -36.50 -2.88
CA THR A 2 29.35 -36.14 -2.22
C THR A 2 29.38 -34.65 -1.88
N ARG A 3 28.61 -33.83 -2.60
CA ARG A 3 28.44 -32.42 -2.24
C ARG A 3 27.72 -32.37 -0.90
N SER A 4 28.39 -31.84 0.13
CA SER A 4 27.83 -31.71 1.48
C SER A 4 26.52 -30.90 1.43
N PRO A 5 25.43 -31.35 2.10
CA PRO A 5 24.13 -30.68 2.07
C PRO A 5 24.22 -29.22 2.53
N ALA A 6 25.16 -28.90 3.43
CA ALA A 6 25.43 -27.53 3.87
C ALA A 6 25.92 -26.61 2.74
N LYS A 7 26.70 -27.12 1.79
CA LYS A 7 27.18 -26.35 0.63
C LYS A 7 26.06 -26.12 -0.39
N LEU A 8 25.12 -27.07 -0.49
CA LEU A 8 23.93 -26.91 -1.33
C LEU A 8 22.98 -25.87 -0.72
N LEU A 9 22.76 -25.90 0.59
CA LEU A 9 21.92 -24.96 1.32
C LEU A 9 22.48 -23.53 1.28
N LEU A 10 23.79 -23.38 1.42
CA LEU A 10 24.45 -22.07 1.34
C LEU A 10 24.40 -21.51 -0.10
N ALA A 11 24.54 -22.38 -1.10
CA ALA A 11 24.42 -22.00 -2.50
C ALA A 11 22.98 -21.62 -2.89
N THR A 12 21.96 -22.28 -2.34
CA THR A 12 20.56 -21.89 -2.55
C THR A 12 20.21 -20.60 -1.82
N LEU A 13 20.66 -20.41 -0.57
CA LEU A 13 20.49 -19.12 0.12
C LEU A 13 21.19 -17.98 -0.63
N ALA A 14 22.41 -18.20 -1.13
CA ALA A 14 23.14 -17.22 -1.93
C ALA A 14 22.40 -16.91 -3.25
N ALA A 15 21.92 -17.93 -3.95
CA ALA A 15 21.17 -17.75 -5.20
C ALA A 15 19.83 -17.00 -4.99
N VAL A 16 19.14 -17.25 -3.87
CA VAL A 16 17.92 -16.51 -3.47
C VAL A 16 18.25 -15.05 -3.10
N SER A 17 19.39 -14.81 -2.46
CA SER A 17 19.80 -13.45 -2.11
C SER A 17 20.19 -12.59 -3.33
N VAL A 18 20.71 -13.20 -4.39
CA VAL A 18 21.13 -12.48 -5.62
C VAL A 18 19.94 -12.19 -6.54
N SER A 19 18.91 -13.03 -6.55
CA SER A 19 17.68 -12.78 -7.34
C SER A 19 16.76 -11.71 -6.75
N ALA A 20 16.97 -11.31 -5.49
CA ALA A 20 16.26 -10.19 -4.86
C ALA A 20 16.73 -8.81 -5.39
N CYS A 21 17.91 -8.72 -6.02
CA CYS A 21 18.49 -7.44 -6.44
C CYS A 21 18.14 -6.99 -7.87
N THR A 22 17.30 -7.73 -8.62
CA THR A 22 16.94 -7.38 -10.01
C THR A 22 15.55 -6.74 -10.14
N ALA A 23 15.11 -5.99 -9.11
CA ALA A 23 13.86 -5.22 -9.17
C ALA A 23 14.02 -4.02 -10.11
N THR A 24 13.91 -4.26 -11.41
CA THR A 24 13.76 -3.16 -12.36
C THR A 24 12.42 -2.46 -12.12
N THR A 25 12.43 -1.13 -12.07
CA THR A 25 11.24 -0.31 -11.81
C THR A 25 10.27 -0.38 -13.00
N GLY A 26 9.04 -0.82 -12.74
CA GLY A 26 7.90 -0.78 -13.64
C GLY A 26 7.08 0.49 -13.49
N ASP A 27 5.89 0.51 -14.10
CA ASP A 27 4.97 1.65 -14.03
C ASP A 27 4.49 1.89 -12.58
N LEU A 28 4.29 3.16 -12.20
CA LEU A 28 3.96 3.59 -10.82
C LEU A 28 5.05 3.34 -9.76
N GLY A 29 6.27 3.00 -10.18
CA GLY A 29 7.42 2.79 -9.28
C GLY A 29 7.48 1.40 -8.64
N ARG A 30 6.58 0.48 -9.02
CA ARG A 30 6.57 -0.91 -8.54
C ARG A 30 7.62 -1.78 -9.23
N PRO A 31 8.14 -2.86 -8.62
CA PRO A 31 8.99 -3.82 -9.32
C PRO A 31 8.27 -4.44 -10.53
N ARG A 32 9.01 -4.70 -11.62
CA ARG A 32 8.43 -5.41 -12.78
C ARG A 32 7.88 -6.77 -12.37
N PRO A 33 6.77 -7.22 -13.01
CA PRO A 33 6.22 -8.54 -12.75
C PRO A 33 7.26 -9.65 -12.97
N THR A 34 7.41 -10.54 -12.01
CA THR A 34 8.29 -11.73 -12.05
C THR A 34 7.48 -13.00 -11.76
N VAL A 35 8.07 -14.17 -11.98
CA VAL A 35 7.46 -15.46 -11.56
C VAL A 35 7.09 -15.44 -10.08
N TRP A 36 7.95 -14.85 -9.23
CA TRP A 36 7.66 -14.67 -7.82
C TRP A 36 6.40 -13.84 -7.59
N SER A 37 6.33 -12.64 -8.18
CA SER A 37 5.22 -11.72 -7.94
C SER A 37 3.89 -12.16 -8.58
N GLN A 38 3.95 -12.96 -9.66
CA GLN A 38 2.76 -13.39 -10.41
C GLN A 38 2.19 -14.73 -9.94
N LEU A 39 3.03 -15.67 -9.50
CA LEU A 39 2.59 -17.02 -9.17
C LEU A 39 2.74 -17.36 -7.68
N ILE A 40 3.91 -17.06 -7.10
CA ILE A 40 4.23 -17.55 -5.76
C ILE A 40 3.66 -16.64 -4.67
N ALA A 41 3.86 -15.32 -4.82
CA ALA A 41 3.45 -14.35 -3.81
C ALA A 41 1.92 -14.27 -3.63
N PRO A 42 1.08 -14.30 -4.69
CA PRO A 42 -0.38 -14.29 -4.52
C PRO A 42 -0.90 -15.52 -3.77
N GLU A 43 -0.43 -16.71 -4.11
CA GLU A 43 -0.83 -17.96 -3.44
C GLU A 43 -0.36 -18.00 -1.98
N THR A 44 0.92 -17.65 -1.74
CA THR A 44 1.46 -17.58 -0.38
C THR A 44 0.68 -16.56 0.46
N GLY A 45 0.34 -15.41 -0.15
CA GLY A 45 -0.48 -14.37 0.43
C GLY A 45 -1.87 -14.85 0.82
N PHE A 46 -2.55 -15.55 -0.08
CA PHE A 46 -3.86 -16.15 0.15
C PHE A 46 -3.83 -17.06 1.39
N TRP A 47 -2.91 -18.03 1.42
CA TRP A 47 -2.80 -18.96 2.56
C TRP A 47 -2.41 -18.26 3.86
N SER A 48 -1.50 -17.31 3.80
CA SER A 48 -1.05 -16.54 4.97
C SER A 48 -2.19 -15.69 5.55
N ALA A 49 -2.98 -15.05 4.70
CA ALA A 49 -4.15 -14.28 5.08
C ALA A 49 -5.23 -15.17 5.71
N THR A 50 -5.56 -16.28 5.07
CA THR A 50 -6.53 -17.26 5.58
C THR A 50 -6.10 -17.81 6.94
N ALA A 51 -4.82 -18.15 7.12
CA ALA A 51 -4.27 -18.61 8.39
C ALA A 51 -4.36 -17.55 9.52
N ARG A 52 -4.39 -16.26 9.18
CA ARG A 52 -4.61 -15.16 10.14
C ARG A 52 -6.08 -14.85 10.41
N GLY A 53 -7.01 -15.59 9.79
CA GLY A 53 -8.45 -15.34 9.87
C GLY A 53 -8.87 -14.08 9.12
N GLU A 54 -8.13 -13.67 8.09
CA GLU A 54 -8.55 -12.61 7.18
C GLU A 54 -9.46 -13.17 6.08
N GLN A 55 -10.42 -12.36 5.63
CA GLN A 55 -11.23 -12.64 4.46
C GLN A 55 -10.34 -12.71 3.21
N SER A 56 -10.47 -13.79 2.46
CA SER A 56 -9.64 -14.07 1.29
C SER A 56 -10.47 -14.78 0.25
N SER A 57 -10.81 -14.07 -0.83
CA SER A 57 -11.59 -14.64 -1.92
C SER A 57 -10.70 -15.35 -2.94
N TYR A 58 -11.06 -16.59 -3.27
CA TYR A 58 -10.44 -17.34 -4.37
C TYR A 58 -11.02 -16.96 -5.75
N PHE A 59 -11.99 -16.04 -5.82
CA PHE A 59 -12.51 -15.57 -7.10
C PHE A 59 -11.45 -14.80 -7.88
N ARG A 60 -11.54 -14.82 -9.20
CA ARG A 60 -10.65 -14.02 -10.04
C ARG A 60 -10.90 -12.54 -9.82
N LEU A 61 -9.82 -11.76 -9.91
CA LEU A 61 -9.92 -10.30 -9.92
C LEU A 61 -10.44 -9.82 -11.28
N THR A 62 -11.17 -8.72 -11.27
CA THR A 62 -11.49 -7.97 -12.49
C THR A 62 -10.38 -6.98 -12.84
N ASP A 63 -10.34 -6.52 -14.09
CA ASP A 63 -9.35 -5.53 -14.53
C ASP A 63 -9.37 -4.25 -13.67
N ASP A 64 -10.55 -3.81 -13.22
CA ASP A 64 -10.68 -2.66 -12.33
C ASP A 64 -10.15 -2.95 -10.91
N GLU A 65 -10.33 -4.18 -10.40
CA GLU A 65 -9.79 -4.60 -9.10
C GLU A 65 -8.26 -4.76 -9.13
N GLU A 66 -7.72 -5.31 -10.22
CA GLU A 66 -6.27 -5.39 -10.45
C GLU A 66 -5.66 -3.99 -10.53
N GLN A 67 -6.26 -3.11 -11.35
CA GLN A 67 -5.82 -1.72 -11.46
C GLN A 67 -5.88 -0.99 -10.11
N MET A 68 -6.87 -1.27 -9.26
CA MET A 68 -6.99 -0.66 -7.93
C MET A 68 -5.85 -1.08 -7.02
N ARG A 69 -5.52 -2.38 -7.01
CA ARG A 69 -4.40 -2.95 -6.24
C ARG A 69 -3.06 -2.40 -6.71
N ASP A 70 -2.88 -2.30 -8.02
CA ASP A 70 -1.68 -1.74 -8.64
C ASP A 70 -1.47 -0.27 -8.25
N ARG A 71 -2.54 0.54 -8.30
CA ARG A 71 -2.47 1.96 -7.89
C ARG A 71 -2.29 2.11 -6.38
N ALA A 72 -2.88 1.23 -5.58
CA ALA A 72 -2.72 1.23 -4.13
C ALA A 72 -1.26 1.02 -3.71
N TRP A 73 -0.48 0.24 -4.48
CA TRP A 73 0.92 -0.08 -4.20
C TRP A 73 1.73 1.17 -3.81
N ARG A 74 1.59 2.26 -4.58
CA ARG A 74 2.34 3.50 -4.33
C ARG A 74 2.04 4.13 -2.97
N PHE A 75 0.82 4.01 -2.47
CA PHE A 75 0.41 4.59 -1.18
C PHE A 75 0.80 3.70 0.00
N VAL A 76 0.67 2.38 -0.16
CA VAL A 76 0.95 1.42 0.93
C VAL A 76 2.43 1.25 1.19
N MET A 77 3.27 1.40 0.17
CA MET A 77 4.72 1.42 0.32
C MET A 77 5.18 2.62 1.17
N PRO A 78 6.36 2.57 1.80
CA PRO A 78 6.87 3.71 2.56
C PRO A 78 7.17 4.91 1.63
N ALA A 79 6.93 6.12 2.13
CA ALA A 79 7.30 7.36 1.44
C ALA A 79 8.77 7.74 1.68
N SER A 80 9.36 7.24 2.76
CA SER A 80 10.70 7.60 3.22
C SER A 80 11.77 7.25 2.18
N PRO A 81 12.65 8.21 1.81
CA PRO A 81 13.84 7.88 1.03
C PRO A 81 14.71 6.85 1.76
N ASN A 82 15.38 5.96 1.02
CA ASN A 82 16.31 4.93 1.52
C ASN A 82 15.75 3.92 2.54
N SER A 83 14.43 3.73 2.61
CA SER A 83 13.82 2.76 3.52
C SER A 83 13.69 1.37 2.88
N VAL A 84 14.82 0.74 2.53
CA VAL A 84 14.84 -0.55 1.82
C VAL A 84 14.13 -1.63 2.64
N PHE A 85 14.50 -1.78 3.92
CA PHE A 85 13.88 -2.79 4.79
C PHE A 85 12.38 -2.57 4.97
N GLN A 86 11.96 -1.33 5.26
CA GLN A 86 10.54 -0.99 5.37
C GLN A 86 9.81 -1.20 4.03
N GLY A 87 10.50 -1.00 2.91
CA GLY A 87 10.03 -1.29 1.56
C GLY A 87 9.71 -2.77 1.40
N GLU A 88 10.65 -3.65 1.74
CA GLU A 88 10.44 -5.11 1.67
C GLU A 88 9.33 -5.59 2.59
N VAL A 89 9.30 -5.12 3.85
CA VAL A 89 8.21 -5.44 4.79
C VAL A 89 6.85 -5.00 4.24
N SER A 90 6.79 -3.79 3.67
CA SER A 90 5.56 -3.27 3.06
C SER A 90 5.15 -4.03 1.81
N ASN A 91 6.11 -4.49 1.01
CA ASN A 91 5.85 -5.31 -0.16
C ASN A 91 5.28 -6.68 0.24
N LEU A 92 5.83 -7.31 1.28
CA LEU A 92 5.29 -8.54 1.86
C LEU A 92 3.92 -8.35 2.51
N ALA A 93 3.66 -7.17 3.09
CA ALA A 93 2.32 -6.83 3.58
C ALA A 93 1.33 -6.63 2.42
N HIS A 94 1.77 -6.02 1.31
CA HIS A 94 0.94 -5.80 0.12
C HIS A 94 0.55 -7.09 -0.57
N THR A 95 1.46 -8.07 -0.61
CA THR A 95 1.14 -9.44 -1.07
C THR A 95 0.40 -10.26 -0.01
N ARG A 96 0.03 -9.67 1.14
CA ARG A 96 -0.67 -10.32 2.27
C ARG A 96 0.09 -11.49 2.91
N ILE A 97 1.39 -11.64 2.63
CA ILE A 97 2.26 -12.61 3.31
C ILE A 97 2.45 -12.17 4.77
N LEU A 98 2.73 -10.88 4.99
CA LEU A 98 2.76 -10.27 6.32
C LEU A 98 1.46 -9.53 6.62
N PRO A 99 1.08 -9.38 7.90
CA PRO A 99 -0.04 -8.51 8.27
C PRO A 99 0.32 -7.04 8.04
N VAL A 100 -0.68 -6.19 7.76
CA VAL A 100 -0.49 -4.74 7.59
C VAL A 100 0.16 -4.11 8.83
N ALA A 101 -0.14 -4.62 10.03
CA ALA A 101 0.45 -4.17 11.29
C ALA A 101 1.98 -4.37 11.38
N ALA A 102 2.60 -5.14 10.48
CA ALA A 102 4.06 -5.26 10.41
C ALA A 102 4.73 -4.00 9.83
N GLN A 103 3.98 -3.13 9.15
CA GLN A 103 4.51 -1.90 8.59
C GLN A 103 4.89 -0.89 9.67
N SER A 104 5.93 -0.10 9.41
CA SER A 104 6.31 0.98 10.32
C SER A 104 5.21 2.04 10.44
N THR A 105 5.00 2.47 11.67
CA THR A 105 4.10 3.56 12.08
C THR A 105 4.87 4.72 12.73
N ASP A 106 6.21 4.74 12.63
CA ASP A 106 7.03 5.83 13.13
C ASP A 106 7.07 6.99 12.12
N VAL A 107 6.42 8.10 12.48
CA VAL A 107 6.37 9.33 11.65
C VAL A 107 7.75 9.96 11.42
N GLY A 108 8.74 9.64 12.27
CA GLY A 108 10.12 10.09 12.13
C GLY A 108 10.89 9.39 11.01
N ASP A 109 10.42 8.26 10.48
CA ASP A 109 11.11 7.50 9.43
C ASP A 109 11.35 8.34 8.18
N TYR A 110 10.35 9.12 7.76
CA TYR A 110 10.49 9.99 6.59
C TYR A 110 11.55 11.06 6.81
N PHE A 111 11.55 11.72 7.97
CA PHE A 111 12.54 12.74 8.30
C PHE A 111 13.96 12.17 8.38
N ARG A 112 14.14 11.00 9.01
CA ARG A 112 15.44 10.30 9.05
C ARG A 112 15.93 9.91 7.66
N GLY A 113 15.06 9.36 6.82
CA GLY A 113 15.41 9.03 5.43
C GLY A 113 15.73 10.26 4.59
N LEU A 114 15.00 11.36 4.79
CA LEU A 114 15.28 12.63 4.14
C LEU A 114 16.61 13.23 4.64
N THR A 115 16.93 13.12 5.92
CA THR A 115 18.17 13.66 6.49
C THR A 115 19.41 12.82 6.18
N SER A 116 19.24 11.51 5.98
CA SER A 116 20.34 10.56 5.70
C SER A 116 21.00 10.75 4.33
N ILE A 117 20.35 11.43 3.40
CA ILE A 117 20.91 11.73 2.07
C ILE A 117 21.74 13.01 2.15
N SER A 118 22.91 12.99 1.52
CA SER A 118 23.70 14.21 1.27
C SER A 118 22.98 15.08 0.24
N PHE A 119 22.55 16.27 0.63
CA PHE A 119 21.98 17.26 -0.28
C PHE A 119 22.96 18.39 -0.54
N ALA A 120 22.93 18.94 -1.76
CA ALA A 120 23.76 20.08 -2.15
C ALA A 120 23.40 21.38 -1.40
N SER A 121 22.16 21.51 -0.91
CA SER A 121 21.68 22.69 -0.20
C SER A 121 20.50 22.37 0.72
N GLN A 122 20.21 23.28 1.66
CA GLN A 122 19.01 23.16 2.52
C GLN A 122 17.70 23.28 1.75
N ALA A 123 17.67 24.13 0.72
CA ALA A 123 16.54 24.26 -0.18
C ALA A 123 16.19 22.92 -0.87
N SER A 124 17.17 22.06 -1.12
CA SER A 124 16.94 20.75 -1.76
C SER A 124 16.11 19.81 -0.87
N ARG A 125 16.24 19.87 0.46
CA ARG A 125 15.44 19.03 1.38
C ARG A 125 13.97 19.46 1.38
N TYR A 126 13.70 20.76 1.43
CA TYR A 126 12.34 21.31 1.33
C TYR A 126 11.71 21.03 -0.04
N ASN A 127 12.49 21.17 -1.13
CA ASN A 127 12.00 20.85 -2.46
C ASN A 127 11.65 19.37 -2.58
N ARG A 128 12.48 18.47 -2.03
CA ARG A 128 12.18 17.04 -2.02
C ARG A 128 10.88 16.71 -1.27
N LEU A 129 10.68 17.29 -0.09
CA LEU A 129 9.44 17.15 0.67
C LEU A 129 8.22 17.65 -0.13
N ALA A 130 8.35 18.81 -0.78
CA ALA A 130 7.28 19.36 -1.63
C ALA A 130 6.99 18.49 -2.85
N GLU A 131 8.01 17.91 -3.47
CA GLU A 131 7.90 16.99 -4.61
C GLU A 131 7.21 15.70 -4.22
N ASP A 132 7.61 15.08 -3.11
CA ASP A 132 6.99 13.84 -2.61
C ASP A 132 5.49 14.05 -2.30
N ALA A 133 5.15 15.17 -1.64
CA ALA A 133 3.76 15.52 -1.37
C ALA A 133 2.94 15.76 -2.65
N ASN A 134 3.51 16.45 -3.64
CA ASN A 134 2.84 16.67 -4.92
C ASN A 134 2.68 15.39 -5.74
N ALA A 135 3.70 14.51 -5.75
CA ALA A 135 3.64 13.23 -6.44
C ALA A 135 2.53 12.35 -5.87
N ASP A 136 2.39 12.29 -4.54
CA ASP A 136 1.30 11.57 -3.89
C ASP A 136 -0.06 12.19 -4.26
N ARG A 137 -0.16 13.53 -4.26
CA ARG A 137 -1.40 14.25 -4.59
C ARG A 137 -1.91 13.91 -5.98
N LEU A 138 -1.03 13.86 -6.98
CA LEU A 138 -1.39 13.58 -8.37
C LEU A 138 -1.99 12.18 -8.58
N LEU A 139 -1.67 11.23 -7.70
CA LEU A 139 -2.11 9.84 -7.84
C LEU A 139 -3.44 9.55 -7.12
N ILE A 140 -3.89 10.43 -6.23
CA ILE A 140 -5.13 10.24 -5.46
C ILE A 140 -6.35 10.24 -6.38
N GLY A 141 -6.45 11.20 -7.30
CA GLY A 141 -7.58 11.31 -8.23
C GLY A 141 -7.82 10.03 -9.04
N PRO A 142 -6.81 9.52 -9.76
CA PRO A 142 -6.91 8.26 -10.50
C PRO A 142 -7.26 7.06 -9.62
N PHE A 143 -6.67 6.94 -8.43
CA PHE A 143 -7.01 5.86 -7.49
C PHE A 143 -8.46 5.94 -7.03
N ARG A 144 -8.92 7.12 -6.59
CA ARG A 144 -10.31 7.37 -6.15
C ARG A 144 -11.32 7.01 -7.23
N ALA A 145 -11.06 7.41 -8.48
CA ALA A 145 -11.95 7.11 -9.60
C ALA A 145 -12.08 5.60 -9.88
N ASN A 146 -10.97 4.86 -9.79
CA ASN A 146 -10.97 3.41 -10.00
C ASN A 146 -11.55 2.65 -8.79
N ALA A 147 -11.27 3.07 -7.55
CA ALA A 147 -11.92 2.54 -6.36
C ALA A 147 -13.45 2.72 -6.39
N ALA A 148 -13.94 3.87 -6.88
CA ALA A 148 -15.38 4.09 -7.02
C ALA A 148 -16.04 3.10 -8.01
N ARG A 149 -15.34 2.73 -9.10
CA ARG A 149 -15.83 1.70 -10.03
C ARG A 149 -15.87 0.33 -9.37
N VAL A 150 -14.81 -0.08 -8.68
CA VAL A 150 -14.78 -1.34 -7.93
C VAL A 150 -15.93 -1.41 -6.91
N VAL A 151 -16.15 -0.35 -6.13
CA VAL A 151 -17.28 -0.31 -5.17
C VAL A 151 -18.63 -0.42 -5.88
N SER A 152 -18.80 0.17 -7.06
CA SER A 152 -20.03 0.01 -7.85
C SER A 152 -20.24 -1.44 -8.31
N MET A 153 -19.17 -2.14 -8.68
CA MET A 153 -19.18 -3.56 -9.02
C MET A 153 -19.47 -4.43 -7.80
N ASP A 154 -18.91 -4.08 -6.63
CA ASP A 154 -19.20 -4.74 -5.36
C ASP A 154 -20.69 -4.64 -5.00
N ARG A 155 -21.33 -3.47 -5.23
CA ARG A 155 -22.78 -3.30 -5.04
C ARG A 155 -23.60 -4.19 -5.98
N VAL A 156 -23.16 -4.38 -7.21
CA VAL A 156 -23.80 -5.32 -8.14
C VAL A 156 -23.62 -6.74 -7.62
N ARG A 157 -22.40 -7.11 -7.21
CA ARG A 157 -22.09 -8.44 -6.66
C ARG A 157 -22.99 -8.80 -5.47
N MET A 158 -23.11 -7.91 -4.48
CA MET A 158 -23.94 -8.17 -3.29
C MET A 158 -25.43 -8.28 -3.65
N ARG A 159 -25.94 -7.38 -4.50
CA ARG A 159 -27.32 -7.48 -4.98
C ARG A 159 -27.61 -8.77 -5.75
N THR A 160 -26.66 -9.25 -6.56
CA THR A 160 -26.82 -10.52 -7.29
C THR A 160 -26.84 -11.71 -6.33
N VAL A 161 -25.94 -11.73 -5.35
CA VAL A 161 -25.91 -12.77 -4.29
C VAL A 161 -27.22 -12.81 -3.51
N GLU A 162 -27.80 -11.66 -3.19
CA GLU A 162 -29.06 -11.55 -2.43
C GLU A 162 -30.30 -11.91 -3.27
N ALA A 163 -30.34 -11.49 -4.54
CA ALA A 163 -31.57 -11.54 -5.35
C ALA A 163 -31.70 -12.79 -6.22
N SER A 164 -30.60 -13.46 -6.59
CA SER A 164 -30.63 -14.59 -7.52
C SER A 164 -30.61 -15.93 -6.80
N PRO A 165 -31.65 -16.77 -6.94
CA PRO A 165 -31.66 -18.12 -6.36
C PRO A 165 -30.67 -19.07 -7.04
N ASP A 166 -30.13 -18.69 -8.20
CA ASP A 166 -29.18 -19.51 -8.98
C ASP A 166 -27.74 -19.38 -8.45
N VAL A 167 -27.47 -18.47 -7.51
CA VAL A 167 -26.15 -18.32 -6.89
C VAL A 167 -25.97 -19.44 -5.86
N PRO A 168 -25.01 -20.37 -6.06
CA PRO A 168 -24.78 -21.44 -5.10
C PRO A 168 -24.34 -20.90 -3.74
N VAL A 169 -24.77 -21.56 -2.65
CA VAL A 169 -24.47 -21.13 -1.28
C VAL A 169 -22.96 -21.05 -1.02
N ASP A 170 -22.17 -21.98 -1.57
CA ASP A 170 -20.71 -21.99 -1.46
C ASP A 170 -20.00 -20.83 -2.19
N LYS A 171 -20.74 -20.08 -3.03
CA LYS A 171 -20.24 -18.90 -3.75
C LYS A 171 -20.54 -17.59 -3.02
N GLN A 172 -21.39 -17.61 -2.00
CA GLN A 172 -21.77 -16.40 -1.26
C GLN A 172 -20.63 -15.89 -0.38
N GLU A 173 -19.97 -16.77 0.38
CA GLU A 173 -18.86 -16.40 1.26
C GLU A 173 -17.67 -15.82 0.48
N PRO A 174 -17.17 -16.44 -0.62
CA PRO A 174 -16.09 -15.85 -1.41
C PRO A 174 -16.48 -14.54 -2.10
N ALA A 175 -17.77 -14.36 -2.45
CA ALA A 175 -18.26 -13.10 -2.98
C ALA A 175 -18.18 -11.99 -1.92
N TYR A 176 -18.59 -12.28 -0.69
CA TYR A 176 -18.51 -11.36 0.45
C TYR A 176 -17.04 -11.07 0.80
N ALA A 177 -16.19 -12.10 0.87
CA ALA A 177 -14.76 -11.94 1.14
C ALA A 177 -14.08 -10.98 0.16
N ARG A 178 -14.44 -11.03 -1.14
CA ARG A 178 -13.89 -10.10 -2.15
C ARG A 178 -14.26 -8.65 -1.85
N VAL A 179 -15.49 -8.39 -1.40
CA VAL A 179 -15.93 -7.04 -1.01
C VAL A 179 -15.16 -6.54 0.20
N VAL A 180 -14.98 -7.38 1.22
CA VAL A 180 -14.15 -7.06 2.40
C VAL A 180 -12.71 -6.75 1.99
N GLU A 181 -12.15 -7.50 1.04
CA GLU A 181 -10.81 -7.24 0.49
C GLU A 181 -10.71 -5.90 -0.23
N ASN A 182 -11.68 -5.57 -1.07
CA ASN A 182 -11.69 -4.32 -1.83
C ASN A 182 -11.85 -3.12 -0.88
N GLU A 183 -12.79 -3.21 0.05
CA GLU A 183 -13.06 -2.15 1.04
C GLU A 183 -11.90 -1.97 2.01
N GLY A 184 -11.32 -3.07 2.50
CA GLY A 184 -10.14 -3.06 3.39
C GLY A 184 -8.92 -2.42 2.73
N LEU A 185 -8.72 -2.60 1.42
CA LEU A 185 -7.62 -1.93 0.70
C LEU A 185 -7.81 -0.41 0.64
N VAL A 186 -9.05 0.06 0.45
CA VAL A 186 -9.34 1.51 0.48
C VAL A 186 -9.05 2.08 1.87
N PHE A 187 -9.44 1.40 2.95
CA PHE A 187 -9.10 1.84 4.31
C PHE A 187 -7.60 1.84 4.56
N TRP A 188 -6.88 0.84 4.06
CA TRP A 188 -5.43 0.80 4.16
C TRP A 188 -4.78 1.99 3.46
N VAL A 189 -5.17 2.29 2.22
CA VAL A 189 -4.66 3.48 1.52
C VAL A 189 -4.95 4.76 2.32
N CYS A 190 -6.14 4.89 2.90
CA CYS A 190 -6.49 6.04 3.72
C CYS A 190 -5.66 6.18 5.00
N GLU A 191 -5.42 5.08 5.72
CA GLU A 191 -4.54 5.08 6.89
C GLU A 191 -3.09 5.43 6.50
N ARG A 192 -2.58 4.89 5.39
CA ARG A 192 -1.23 5.20 4.92
C ARG A 192 -1.10 6.64 4.42
N LEU A 193 -2.15 7.22 3.83
CA LEU A 193 -2.18 8.65 3.50
C LEU A 193 -2.17 9.55 4.74
N ASP A 194 -2.96 9.22 5.77
CA ASP A 194 -2.91 9.93 7.06
C ASP A 194 -1.52 9.86 7.69
N PHE A 195 -0.94 8.65 7.73
CA PHE A 195 0.42 8.44 8.22
C PHE A 195 1.46 9.25 7.45
N ARG A 196 1.37 9.31 6.12
CA ARG A 196 2.25 10.13 5.27
C ARG A 196 2.11 11.62 5.56
N LEU A 197 0.88 12.13 5.65
CA LEU A 197 0.63 13.54 6.00
C LEU A 197 1.26 13.91 7.35
N ARG A 198 1.11 13.04 8.36
CA ARG A 198 1.75 13.22 9.67
C ARG A 198 3.28 13.18 9.58
N SER A 199 3.83 12.26 8.78
CA SER A 199 5.27 12.15 8.55
C SER A 199 5.85 13.38 7.84
N TYR A 200 5.16 13.90 6.83
CA TYR A 200 5.54 15.13 6.11
C TYR A 200 5.48 16.36 7.00
N ARG A 201 4.44 16.49 7.83
CA ARG A 201 4.35 17.57 8.84
C ARG A 201 5.47 17.47 9.87
N HIS A 202 5.74 16.28 10.38
CA HIS A 202 6.84 16.03 11.30
C HIS A 202 8.17 16.43 10.67
N ALA A 203 8.43 16.04 9.42
CA ALA A 203 9.65 16.42 8.71
C ALA A 203 9.75 17.93 8.47
N LEU A 204 8.66 18.60 8.08
CA LEU A 204 8.64 20.05 7.89
C LEU A 204 9.05 20.79 9.16
N VAL A 205 8.44 20.44 10.30
CA VAL A 205 8.73 21.10 11.57
C VAL A 205 10.19 20.90 11.98
N ASN A 206 10.71 19.67 11.89
CA ASN A 206 12.10 19.39 12.26
C ASN A 206 13.10 20.06 11.30
N LEU A 207 12.81 20.10 9.99
CA LEU A 207 13.63 20.84 9.03
C LEU A 207 13.69 22.33 9.37
N VAL A 208 12.58 22.94 9.77
CA VAL A 208 12.53 24.37 10.15
C VAL A 208 13.35 24.64 11.41
N VAL A 209 13.35 23.70 12.37
CA VAL A 209 14.18 23.81 13.58
C VAL A 209 15.66 23.72 13.26
N GLU A 210 16.06 22.75 12.44
CA GLU A 210 17.48 22.56 12.09
C GLU A 210 17.99 23.68 11.18
N MET A 211 17.19 24.04 10.16
CA MET A 211 17.63 24.81 9.00
C MET A 211 16.48 25.71 8.49
N PRO A 212 16.21 26.84 9.16
CA PRO A 212 15.15 27.76 8.76
C PRO A 212 15.35 28.28 7.33
N SER A 213 14.31 28.22 6.50
CA SER A 213 14.38 28.74 5.13
C SER A 213 12.99 29.11 4.58
N ARG A 214 12.93 29.99 3.56
CA ARG A 214 11.66 30.44 2.95
C ARG A 214 10.97 29.33 2.15
N GLU A 215 11.73 28.34 1.70
CA GLU A 215 11.27 27.17 0.97
C GLU A 215 10.29 26.31 1.80
N ALA A 216 10.31 26.43 3.14
CA ALA A 216 9.33 25.82 4.03
C ALA A 216 7.89 26.14 3.63
N VAL A 217 7.61 27.38 3.19
CA VAL A 217 6.27 27.81 2.75
C VAL A 217 5.78 27.02 1.54
N LYS A 218 6.68 26.70 0.60
CA LYS A 218 6.35 25.88 -0.58
C LYS A 218 6.02 24.44 -0.16
N ALA A 219 6.81 23.86 0.73
CA ALA A 219 6.58 22.52 1.24
C ALA A 219 5.26 22.43 2.03
N GLU A 220 4.98 23.40 2.90
CA GLU A 220 3.73 23.48 3.65
C GLU A 220 2.51 23.52 2.73
N ARG A 221 2.53 24.37 1.70
CA ARG A 221 1.45 24.44 0.70
C ARG A 221 1.22 23.13 -0.03
N ALA A 222 2.30 22.40 -0.36
CA ALA A 222 2.19 21.09 -1.00
C ALA A 222 1.52 20.05 -0.08
N ILE A 223 1.87 20.05 1.22
CA ILE A 223 1.26 19.18 2.24
C ILE A 223 -0.23 19.51 2.42
N MET A 224 -0.58 20.80 2.51
CA MET A 224 -1.99 21.23 2.61
C MET A 224 -2.80 20.80 1.37
N ALA A 225 -2.22 20.95 0.17
CA ALA A 225 -2.88 20.53 -1.06
C ALA A 225 -3.09 19.01 -1.12
N LEU A 226 -2.12 18.22 -0.62
CA LEU A 226 -2.26 16.77 -0.50
C LEU A 226 -3.40 16.38 0.45
N GLU A 227 -3.47 17.02 1.63
CA GLU A 227 -4.53 16.75 2.61
C GLU A 227 -5.93 17.05 2.04
N MET A 228 -6.07 18.17 1.33
CA MET A 228 -7.33 18.54 0.68
C MET A 228 -7.75 17.53 -0.40
N GLU A 229 -6.80 16.98 -1.16
CA GLU A 229 -7.09 15.96 -2.19
C GLU A 229 -7.39 14.59 -1.59
N ALA A 230 -6.78 14.24 -0.45
CA ALA A 230 -6.99 12.96 0.24
C ALA A 230 -8.39 12.86 0.87
N ARG A 231 -8.95 13.99 1.32
CA ARG A 231 -10.22 14.00 2.06
C ARG A 231 -11.40 13.36 1.29
N PRO A 232 -11.70 13.71 0.02
CA PRO A 232 -12.78 13.06 -0.73
C PRO A 232 -12.58 11.55 -0.96
N LEU A 233 -11.33 11.07 -1.03
CA LEU A 233 -11.06 9.64 -1.14
C LEU A 233 -11.49 8.92 0.15
N CYS A 234 -11.09 9.43 1.31
CA CYS A 234 -11.37 8.77 2.58
C CYS A 234 -12.78 9.01 3.14
N GLN A 235 -13.59 9.80 2.43
CA GLN A 235 -15.01 10.03 2.69
C GLN A 235 -15.92 9.38 1.64
N MET A 236 -15.36 8.64 0.68
CA MET A 236 -16.17 8.01 -0.36
C MET A 236 -17.12 6.96 0.22
N PRO A 237 -18.34 6.81 -0.33
CA PRO A 237 -19.29 5.80 0.15
C PRO A 237 -18.86 4.40 -0.27
N LEU A 238 -18.58 3.54 0.71
CA LEU A 238 -18.20 2.13 0.54
C LEU A 238 -19.40 1.20 0.74
N ILE A 239 -19.19 -0.12 0.77
CA ILE A 239 -20.27 -1.10 1.04
C ILE A 239 -20.64 -1.11 2.53
N GLY A 240 -19.68 -0.84 3.42
CA GLY A 240 -19.91 -0.81 4.86
C GLY A 240 -19.71 -2.18 5.50
N THR A 241 -18.87 -3.04 4.91
CA THR A 241 -18.57 -4.38 5.44
C THR A 241 -17.99 -4.38 6.85
N PHE A 242 -17.42 -3.25 7.29
CA PHE A 242 -16.85 -3.06 8.63
C PHE A 242 -17.74 -2.20 9.57
N GLY A 243 -19.02 -2.01 9.25
CA GLY A 243 -19.99 -1.23 10.04
C GLY A 243 -19.82 0.30 9.97
N GLU A 244 -20.81 1.05 10.50
CA GLU A 244 -20.76 2.52 10.60
C GLU A 244 -20.13 2.99 11.93
N GLY A 245 -18.99 3.72 11.86
CA GLY A 245 -18.34 4.38 13.01
C GLY A 245 -16.81 4.18 13.13
N GLY A 246 -16.14 5.06 13.88
CA GLY A 246 -14.75 4.93 14.38
C GLY A 246 -13.60 4.88 13.34
N LYS A 247 -12.34 4.91 13.84
CA LYS A 247 -11.16 4.51 13.03
C LYS A 247 -11.27 3.02 12.75
N ARG A 248 -11.75 2.66 11.57
CA ARG A 248 -11.88 1.26 11.12
C ARG A 248 -10.50 0.60 11.07
N PRO A 249 -10.34 -0.63 11.59
CA PRO A 249 -9.05 -1.29 11.60
C PRO A 249 -8.59 -1.56 10.17
N VAL A 250 -7.31 -1.34 9.91
CA VAL A 250 -6.68 -1.64 8.61
C VAL A 250 -6.42 -3.14 8.53
N VAL A 251 -7.49 -3.89 8.36
CA VAL A 251 -7.47 -5.34 8.32
C VAL A 251 -8.51 -5.82 7.34
N TYR A 252 -8.28 -7.00 6.80
CA TYR A 252 -9.23 -7.69 5.94
C TYR A 252 -10.17 -8.60 6.76
N LYS A 253 -10.45 -8.23 8.01
CA LYS A 253 -11.30 -9.00 8.93
C LYS A 253 -12.69 -8.37 8.94
N GLY A 254 -13.59 -8.93 8.13
CA GLY A 254 -15.01 -8.59 8.14
C GLY A 254 -15.70 -9.12 9.39
#